data_AF-A0A3R7W1B4-F1
#
_entry.id   AF-A0A3R7W1B4-F1
#
_cell.length_a   1.000
_cell.length_b   1.000
_cell.length_c   1.000
_cell.angle_alpha   90.00
_cell.angle_beta   90.00
_cell.angle_gamma   90.00
#
_symmetry.space_group_name_H-M   'P 1'
#
loop_
_entity.id
_entity.type
_entity.pdbx_description
1 polymer ?
#
loop_
_entity_poly.entity_id
_entity_poly.type
_entity_poly.pdbx_seq_one_letter_code
_entity_poly.pdbx_strand_id
1 'polypeptide(L)' 'MMFLAIVMACSLTGEAECIKFTDTRGPYPTEERCRSRVNEMITDLTKANEMLQGQVATLPEAPTKFLFKCDNEFGLAV' A
#
# COMPACT_ATOMS: atom_id res chain seq x y z
N MET A 1 -7.60 -13.79 -15.20
CA MET A 1 -6.60 -13.47 -14.17
C MET A 1 -6.97 -12.12 -13.59
N MET A 2 -6.95 -11.96 -12.27
CA MET A 2 -7.28 -10.70 -11.61
C MET A 2 -6.20 -10.36 -10.58
N PHE A 3 -5.95 -9.08 -10.35
CA PHE A 3 -4.83 -8.58 -9.55
C PHE A 3 -5.32 -7.75 -8.36
N LEU A 4 -4.86 -8.06 -7.16
CA LEU A 4 -5.14 -7.30 -5.95
C LEU A 4 -4.03 -6.29 -5.69
N ALA A 5 -4.40 -5.03 -5.50
CA ALA A 5 -3.45 -3.98 -5.15
C ALA A 5 -3.18 -4.00 -3.64
N ILE A 6 -1.91 -4.21 -3.27
CA ILE A 6 -1.46 -4.23 -1.88
C ILE A 6 -0.30 -3.25 -1.74
N VAL A 7 -0.35 -2.39 -0.71
CA VAL A 7 0.70 -1.45 -0.32
C VAL A 7 1.10 -1.74 1.12
N MET A 8 2.40 -1.74 1.41
CA MET A 8 2.94 -1.88 2.75
C MET A 8 3.77 -0.66 3.11
N ALA A 9 3.50 -0.11 4.29
CA ALA A 9 4.22 1.01 4.86
C ALA A 9 4.96 0.54 6.10
N CYS A 10 6.29 0.64 6.09
CA CYS A 10 7.14 0.15 7.17
C CYS A 10 7.73 1.32 7.97
N SER A 11 7.72 1.22 9.29
CA SER A 11 8.47 2.14 10.15
C SER A 11 9.97 1.94 9.98
N LEU A 12 10.74 3.03 10.06
CA LEU A 12 12.21 3.00 10.00
C LEU A 12 12.87 2.99 11.40
N THR A 13 12.10 3.27 12.46
CA THR A 13 12.65 3.67 13.78
C THR A 13 12.32 2.72 14.93
N GLY A 14 11.54 1.67 14.71
CA GLY A 14 11.23 0.67 15.74
C GLY A 14 10.72 -0.63 15.11
N GLU A 15 11.05 -1.76 15.75
CA GLU A 15 10.73 -3.15 15.39
C GLU A 15 9.79 -3.32 14.19
N ALA A 16 10.35 -3.41 12.98
CA ALA A 16 9.87 -4.02 11.73
C ALA A 16 8.36 -4.25 11.44
N GLU A 17 7.42 -3.51 12.05
CA GLU A 17 5.99 -3.69 11.85
C GLU A 17 5.55 -2.88 10.64
N CYS A 18 5.46 -3.55 9.50
CA CYS A 18 4.89 -3.00 8.29
C CYS A 18 3.36 -3.07 8.35
N ILE A 19 2.70 -1.94 8.13
CA ILE A 19 1.24 -1.89 7.98
C ILE A 19 0.89 -2.27 6.54
N LYS A 20 0.09 -3.32 6.38
CA LYS A 20 -0.42 -3.78 5.09
C LYS A 20 -1.77 -3.13 4.77
N PHE A 21 -1.80 -2.35 3.71
CA PHE A 21 -2.99 -1.79 3.09
C PHE A 21 -3.39 -2.65 1.89
N THR A 22 -4.58 -3.25 1.96
CA THR A 22 -5.15 -4.03 0.86
C THR A 22 -6.28 -3.22 0.24
N ASP A 23 -6.24 -3.03 -1.08
CA ASP A 23 -7.31 -2.33 -1.78
C ASP A 23 -8.58 -3.18 -1.80
N THR A 24 -9.69 -2.57 -1.37
CA THR A 24 -11.01 -3.21 -1.33
C THR A 24 -11.85 -2.93 -2.58
N ARG A 25 -11.35 -2.11 -3.52
CA ARG A 25 -12.03 -1.77 -4.78
C ARG A 25 -11.73 -2.78 -5.89
N GLY A 26 -10.55 -3.40 -5.83
CA GLY A 26 -10.14 -4.49 -6.69
C GLY A 26 -11.01 -5.76 -6.55
N PRO A 27 -10.71 -6.78 -7.36
CA PRO A 27 -9.45 -6.97 -8.07
C PRO A 27 -9.47 -6.47 -9.53
N TYR A 28 -8.30 -6.15 -10.07
CA TYR A 28 -8.09 -5.48 -11.35
C TYR A 28 -7.82 -6.49 -12.47
N PRO A 29 -8.32 -6.26 -13.70
CA PRO A 29 -8.19 -7.23 -14.79
C PRO A 29 -6.78 -7.29 -15.41
N THR A 30 -5.94 -6.27 -15.18
CA THR A 30 -4.57 -6.20 -15.70
C THR A 30 -3.62 -5.74 -14.60
N GLU A 31 -2.36 -6.19 -14.69
CA GLU A 31 -1.30 -5.76 -13.77
C GLU A 31 -1.10 -4.23 -13.85
N GLU A 32 -1.20 -3.64 -15.05
CA GLU A 32 -1.11 -2.19 -15.25
C GLU A 32 -2.15 -1.42 -14.44
N ARG A 33 -3.41 -1.87 -14.43
CA ARG A 33 -4.47 -1.25 -13.62
C ARG A 33 -4.22 -1.41 -12.13
N CYS A 34 -3.71 -2.57 -11.70
CA CYS A 34 -3.30 -2.75 -10.32
C CYS A 34 -2.15 -1.79 -9.91
N ARG A 35 -1.13 -1.64 -10.75
CA ARG A 35 -0.02 -0.71 -10.52
C ARG A 35 -0.49 0.75 -10.46
N SER A 36 -1.40 1.14 -11.35
CA SER A 36 -2.03 2.46 -11.28
C SER A 36 -2.73 2.67 -9.95
N ARG A 37 -3.48 1.66 -9.48
CA ARG A 37 -4.16 1.74 -8.19
C ARG A 37 -3.18 1.84 -7.01
N VAL A 38 -2.12 1.04 -7.03
CA VAL A 38 -1.04 1.11 -6.02
C VAL A 38 -0.47 2.53 -5.92
N ASN A 39 -0.22 3.18 -7.06
CA ASN A 39 0.30 4.54 -7.08
C ASN A 39 -0.68 5.56 -6.47
N GLU A 40 -1.98 5.40 -6.74
CA GLU A 40 -3.02 6.20 -6.08
C GLU A 40 -3.00 5.98 -4.56
N MET A 41 -2.95 4.72 -4.11
CA MET A 41 -2.90 4.39 -2.68
C MET A 41 -1.69 5.00 -1.99
N ILE A 42 -0.50 4.90 -2.59
CA ILE A 42 0.72 5.51 -2.05
C ILE A 42 0.57 7.04 -1.97
N THR A 43 0.00 7.66 -3.00
CA THR A 43 -0.25 9.10 -3.03
C THR A 43 -1.20 9.53 -1.91
N ASP A 44 -2.30 8.79 -1.72
CA ASP A 44 -3.28 9.06 -0.68
C ASP A 44 -2.68 8.89 0.72
N LEU A 45 -1.89 7.83 0.93
CA LEU A 45 -1.18 7.57 2.20
C LEU A 45 -0.12 8.64 2.50
N THR A 46 0.61 9.08 1.49
CA THR A 46 1.63 10.14 1.64
C THR A 46 0.96 11.46 2.05
N LYS A 47 -0.10 11.86 1.35
CA LYS A 47 -0.87 13.07 1.70
C LYS A 47 -1.49 12.97 3.10
N ALA A 48 -2.03 11.81 3.46
CA ALA A 48 -2.57 11.59 4.79
C ALA A 48 -1.50 11.74 5.89
N ASN A 49 -0.27 11.26 5.63
CA ASN A 49 0.86 11.41 6.56
C ASN A 49 1.28 12.89 6.71
N GLU A 50 1.35 13.64 5.61
CA GLU A 50 1.66 15.08 5.60
C GLU A 50 0.61 15.88 6.38
N MET A 51 -0.68 15.58 6.18
CA MET A 51 -1.79 16.27 6.87
C MET A 51 -1.80 16.01 8.38
N LEU A 52 -1.33 14.84 8.82
CA LEU A 52 -1.26 14.46 10.24
C LEU A 52 0.05 14.87 10.91
N GLN A 53 0.87 15.73 10.28
CA GLN A 53 2.13 16.27 10.82
C GLN A 53 3.05 15.20 11.42
N GLY A 54 3.12 14.00 10.83
CA GLY A 54 4.01 12.93 11.28
C GLY A 54 3.59 12.25 12.60
N GLN A 55 2.36 12.43 13.09
CA GLN A 55 1.87 11.67 14.26
C GLN A 55 1.71 10.16 13.98
N VAL A 56 1.69 9.75 12.70
CA VAL A 56 1.74 8.34 12.31
C VAL A 56 3.22 7.97 12.11
N ALA A 57 3.93 7.73 13.23
CA ALA A 57 5.33 7.30 13.26
C ALA A 57 5.64 5.99 12.48
N THR A 58 4.61 5.37 11.90
CA THR A 58 4.67 4.12 11.15
C THR A 58 4.64 4.31 9.63
N LEU A 59 4.25 5.48 9.11
CA LEU A 59 4.21 5.73 7.67
C LEU A 59 5.50 6.41 7.19
N PRO A 60 6.13 5.94 6.10
CA PRO A 60 7.33 6.57 5.60
C PRO A 60 7.05 7.98 5.05
N GLU A 61 8.01 8.87 5.26
CA GLU A 61 7.95 10.27 4.78
C GLU A 61 8.06 10.40 3.26
N ALA A 62 8.56 9.36 2.57
CA ALA A 62 8.79 9.38 1.14
C ALA A 62 8.06 8.23 0.43
N PRO A 63 7.45 8.50 -0.75
CA PRO A 63 6.72 7.48 -1.52
C PRO A 63 7.62 6.32 -1.98
N THR A 64 8.93 6.53 -2.07
CA THR A 64 9.93 5.50 -2.46
C THR A 64 10.17 4.42 -1.41
N LYS A 65 9.62 4.59 -0.20
CA LYS A 65 9.78 3.66 0.92
C LYS A 65 8.56 2.75 1.13
N PHE A 66 7.55 2.86 0.28
CA PHE A 66 6.43 1.92 0.28
C PHE A 66 6.79 0.68 -0.52
N LEU A 67 6.49 -0.50 0.03
CA LEU A 67 6.54 -1.75 -0.72
C LEU A 67 5.14 -2.02 -1.30
N PHE A 68 5.07 -2.64 -2.47
CA PHE A 68 3.78 -2.97 -3.06
C PHE A 68 3.82 -4.31 -3.78
N LYS A 69 2.65 -4.94 -3.89
CA LYS A 69 2.46 -6.17 -4.66
C LYS A 69 1.15 -6.08 -5.42
N CYS A 70 1.19 -6.51 -6.68
CA CYS A 70 0.00 -6.84 -7.46
C CYS A 70 -0.16 -8.35 -7.41
N ASP A 71 -0.94 -8.82 -6.44
CA ASP A 71 -1.09 -10.24 -6.18
C ASP A 71 -2.14 -10.84 -7.12
N ASN A 72 -1.82 -11.94 -7.78
CA ASN A 72 -2.73 -12.64 -8.71
C ASN A 72 -3.53 -13.74 -8.01
N GLU A 73 -3.25 -14.01 -6.73
CA GLU A 73 -3.95 -15.00 -5.92
C GLU A 73 -4.95 -14.26 -5.04
N PHE A 74 -6.22 -14.62 -5.18
CA PHE A 74 -7.23 -14.21 -4.22
C PHE A 74 -6.81 -14.79 -2.87
N GLY A 75 -6.25 -13.96 -2.00
CA GLY A 75 -5.96 -14.27 -0.61
C GLY A 75 -7.22 -14.47 0.23
N LEU A 76 -8.20 -15.24 -0.30
CA LEU A 76 -9.21 -15.92 0.49
C LEU A 76 -8.48 -17.06 1.19
N ALA A 77 -7.92 -16.75 2.36
CA ALA A 77 -7.76 -17.78 3.36
C ALA A 77 -9.17 -18.36 3.62
N VAL A 78 -9.38 -19.60 3.17
CA VAL A 78 -10.53 -20.43 3.54
C VAL A 78 -10.36 -20.86 4.98
#